data_AF-A0A3C0SBH6-F1
#
_entry.id   AF-A0A3C0SBH6-F1
#
_cell.length_a   1.000
_cell.length_b   1.000
_cell.length_c   1.000
_cell.angle_alpha   90.00
_cell.angle_beta   90.00
_cell.angle_gamma   90.00
#
_symmetry.space_group_name_H-M   'P 1'
#
loop_
_entity.id
_entity.type
_entity.pdbx_description
1 polymer ?
#
loop_
_entity_poly.entity_id
_entity_poly.type
_entity_poly.pdbx_seq_one_letter_code
_entity_poly.pdbx_strand_id
1 'polypeptide(L)'
;MPGEARPVKTEDLFYIRKWIKRGLSKDGKTLDFSNRGINNEIAFELAENVSLPDIEILYLHTNKLKDVGLEELAQAEIFAPLRELWLYENRVGDEGAVALAESERVTKLRYLSLYTNRVSDDGAVALAESDTLSNLETLDLSFNRVGDRGAVALANSGKLKNLKTLHLDANRVGYEGMKALANAPGLPALCELHLKYNLIDPGGLELMQESNRLNSLSVFKSDCPSED
;
A
#
# COMPACT_ATOMS: atom_id res chain seq x y z
N MET A 1 19.89 -5.47 -21.07
CA MET A 1 21.35 -5.22 -20.89
C MET A 1 21.57 -5.10 -19.40
N PRO A 2 22.63 -5.69 -18.82
CA PRO A 2 22.97 -5.37 -17.43
C PRO A 2 23.33 -3.88 -17.40
N GLY A 3 22.57 -3.11 -16.62
CA GLY A 3 22.75 -1.66 -16.53
C GLY A 3 24.16 -1.32 -16.09
N GLU A 4 24.79 -0.37 -16.78
CA GLU A 4 26.06 0.19 -16.32
C GLU A 4 25.91 0.65 -14.87
N ALA A 5 26.78 0.14 -13.99
CA ALA A 5 26.80 0.50 -12.58
C ALA A 5 26.94 2.03 -12.46
N ARG A 6 25.90 2.71 -12.00
CA ARG A 6 25.98 4.15 -11.71
C ARG A 6 27.01 4.38 -10.61
N PRO A 7 27.84 5.43 -10.72
CA PRO A 7 28.81 5.74 -9.68
C PRO A 7 28.08 6.07 -8.37
N VAL A 8 28.39 5.27 -7.35
CA VAL A 8 27.88 5.42 -5.99
C VAL A 8 28.25 6.79 -5.43
N LYS A 9 27.26 7.53 -4.93
CA LYS A 9 27.51 8.84 -4.32
C LYS A 9 27.91 8.66 -2.86
N THR A 10 29.19 8.82 -2.55
CA THR A 10 29.74 8.64 -1.18
C THR A 10 29.04 9.50 -0.12
N GLU A 11 28.55 10.68 -0.50
CA GLU A 11 27.81 11.56 0.40
C GLU A 11 26.43 10.99 0.76
N ASP A 12 25.72 10.38 -0.18
CA ASP A 12 24.41 9.76 0.07
C ASP A 12 24.57 8.58 1.04
N LEU A 13 25.58 7.73 0.84
CA LEU A 13 25.88 6.63 1.76
C LEU A 13 26.22 7.12 3.18
N PHE A 14 26.90 8.27 3.31
CA PHE A 14 27.17 8.85 4.61
C PHE A 14 25.88 9.24 5.34
N TYR A 15 24.95 9.91 4.66
CA TYR A 15 23.66 10.27 5.25
C TYR A 15 22.80 9.05 5.54
N ILE A 16 22.73 8.08 4.62
CA ILE A 16 21.99 6.84 4.80
C ILE A 16 22.46 6.09 6.05
N ARG A 17 23.77 5.91 6.23
CA ARG A 17 24.32 5.26 7.45
C ARG A 17 23.96 6.01 8.72
N LYS A 18 23.99 7.34 8.69
CA LYS A 18 23.58 8.18 9.82
C LYS A 18 22.09 8.05 10.11
N TRP A 19 21.25 7.93 9.08
CA TRP A 19 19.82 7.72 9.21
C TRP A 19 19.50 6.34 9.77
N ILE A 20 20.16 5.28 9.32
CA ILE A 20 20.02 3.93 9.85
C ILE A 20 20.33 3.91 11.34
N LYS A 21 21.48 4.47 11.74
CA LYS A 21 21.88 4.50 13.16
C LYS A 21 20.86 5.22 14.05
N ARG A 22 20.12 6.19 13.51
CA ARG A 22 19.13 6.99 14.27
C ARG A 22 17.71 6.43 14.20
N GLY A 23 17.36 5.79 13.09
CA GLY A 23 16.01 5.29 12.81
C GLY A 23 15.82 3.83 13.15
N LEU A 24 16.89 3.06 13.35
CA LEU A 24 16.80 1.67 13.76
C LEU A 24 16.40 1.58 15.25
N SER A 25 15.33 0.85 15.54
CA SER A 25 14.88 0.57 16.89
C SER A 25 15.90 -0.26 17.68
N LYS A 26 15.77 -0.25 19.01
CA LYS A 26 16.71 -0.95 19.91
C LYS A 26 16.76 -2.46 19.69
N ASP A 27 15.64 -3.07 19.27
CA ASP A 27 15.53 -4.49 18.94
C ASP A 27 15.97 -4.81 17.50
N GLY A 28 16.30 -3.78 16.71
CA GLY A 28 16.72 -3.93 15.31
C GLY A 28 15.61 -4.33 14.35
N LYS A 29 14.33 -4.26 14.77
CA LYS A 29 13.18 -4.72 13.98
C LYS A 29 12.42 -3.62 13.24
N THR A 30 12.59 -2.37 13.63
CA THR A 30 11.91 -1.24 13.00
C THR A 30 12.95 -0.26 12.49
N LEU A 31 12.79 0.19 11.25
CA LEU A 31 13.64 1.22 10.66
C LEU A 31 12.80 2.41 10.21
N ASP A 32 13.10 3.57 10.79
CA ASP A 32 12.46 4.83 10.46
C ASP A 32 13.31 5.69 9.50
N PHE A 33 12.84 5.73 8.26
CA PHE A 33 13.33 6.58 7.18
C PHE A 33 12.34 7.67 6.77
N SER A 34 11.33 7.95 7.60
CA SER A 34 10.36 8.99 7.33
C SER A 34 10.98 10.38 7.28
N ASN A 35 10.44 11.23 6.41
CA ASN A 35 10.82 12.63 6.30
C ASN A 35 12.34 12.87 6.15
N ARG A 36 13.01 12.04 5.33
CA ARG A 36 14.44 12.17 5.01
C ARG A 36 14.71 12.68 3.60
N GLY A 37 13.66 12.93 2.83
CA GLY A 37 13.78 13.36 1.45
C GLY A 37 14.26 12.24 0.52
N ILE A 38 14.02 10.97 0.89
CA ILE A 38 14.38 9.80 0.08
C ILE A 38 13.69 9.92 -1.28
N ASN A 39 14.49 9.97 -2.33
CA ASN A 39 14.08 9.98 -3.72
C ASN A 39 14.54 8.66 -4.39
N ASN A 40 14.33 8.52 -5.69
CA ASN A 40 14.72 7.32 -6.42
C ASN A 40 16.22 7.04 -6.40
N GLU A 41 17.07 8.08 -6.32
CA GLU A 41 18.53 7.90 -6.25
C GLU A 41 18.92 7.27 -4.91
N ILE A 42 18.40 7.79 -3.79
CA ILE A 42 18.65 7.23 -2.47
C ILE A 42 18.03 5.83 -2.33
N ALA A 43 16.88 5.59 -2.95
CA ALA A 43 16.24 4.28 -2.96
C ALA A 43 17.11 3.22 -3.65
N PHE A 44 17.74 3.57 -4.78
CA PHE A 44 18.71 2.72 -5.45
C PHE A 44 19.92 2.42 -4.56
N GLU A 45 20.48 3.44 -3.90
CA GLU A 45 21.60 3.24 -2.96
C GLU A 45 21.22 2.33 -1.79
N LEU A 46 19.98 2.43 -1.29
CA LEU A 46 19.45 1.56 -0.24
C LEU A 46 19.28 0.11 -0.72
N ALA A 47 18.85 -0.09 -1.97
CA ALA A 47 18.65 -1.42 -2.54
C ALA A 47 20.00 -2.15 -2.79
N GLU A 48 20.98 -1.44 -3.35
CA GLU A 48 22.20 -2.06 -3.88
C GLU A 48 23.39 -2.01 -2.91
N ASN A 49 23.53 -0.92 -2.14
CA ASN A 49 24.78 -0.59 -1.46
C ASN A 49 24.67 -0.61 0.07
N VAL A 50 23.52 -0.99 0.61
CA VAL A 50 23.22 -0.92 2.04
C VAL A 50 22.73 -2.27 2.55
N SER A 51 23.45 -2.82 3.53
CA SER A 51 22.99 -3.98 4.28
C SER A 51 22.26 -3.52 5.54
N LEU A 52 21.08 -4.07 5.76
CA LEU A 52 20.26 -3.88 6.95
C LEU A 52 20.09 -5.21 7.70
N PRO A 53 19.88 -5.17 9.03
CA PRO A 53 19.40 -6.35 9.74
C PRO A 53 18.01 -6.76 9.25
N ASP A 54 17.52 -7.94 9.68
CA ASP A 54 16.18 -8.44 9.38
C ASP A 54 15.09 -7.60 10.07
N ILE A 55 14.86 -6.41 9.52
CA ILE A 55 13.79 -5.49 9.90
C ILE A 55 12.44 -6.04 9.47
N GLU A 56 11.42 -5.81 10.29
CA GLU A 56 10.05 -6.24 10.05
C GLU A 56 9.13 -5.04 9.76
N ILE A 57 9.51 -3.84 10.18
CA ILE A 57 8.74 -2.61 9.99
C ILE A 57 9.62 -1.56 9.32
N LEU A 58 9.15 -1.02 8.20
CA LEU A 58 9.84 0.04 7.47
C LEU A 58 8.94 1.26 7.28
N TYR A 59 9.33 2.38 7.90
CA TYR A 59 8.70 3.67 7.68
C TYR A 59 9.44 4.43 6.59
N LEU A 60 8.79 4.60 5.43
CA LEU A 60 9.29 5.38 4.29
C LEU A 60 8.37 6.57 3.95
N HIS A 61 7.47 6.93 4.86
CA HIS A 61 6.47 7.95 4.61
C HIS A 61 7.03 9.39 4.58
N THR A 62 6.27 10.31 4.00
CA THR A 62 6.62 11.74 3.88
C THR A 62 7.99 11.91 3.20
N ASN A 63 8.19 11.25 2.06
CA ASN A 63 9.42 11.29 1.29
C ASN A 63 9.14 11.73 -0.17
N LYS A 64 10.10 11.53 -1.07
CA LYS A 64 10.01 11.91 -2.49
C LYS A 64 10.12 10.67 -3.39
N LEU A 65 9.80 9.49 -2.85
CA LEU A 65 9.86 8.22 -3.57
C LEU A 65 8.80 8.21 -4.67
N LYS A 66 9.18 7.73 -5.85
CA LYS A 66 8.29 7.49 -7.00
C LYS A 66 8.41 6.03 -7.43
N ASP A 67 7.70 5.67 -8.49
CA ASP A 67 7.65 4.32 -9.05
C ASP A 67 9.01 3.66 -9.21
N VAL A 68 9.91 4.27 -9.98
CA VAL A 68 11.25 3.73 -10.23
C VAL A 68 12.02 3.48 -8.92
N GLY A 69 11.90 4.35 -7.92
CA GLY A 69 12.58 4.13 -6.65
C GLY A 69 11.97 2.98 -5.85
N LEU A 70 10.64 2.84 -5.89
CA LEU A 70 9.94 1.75 -5.22
C LEU A 70 10.17 0.41 -5.93
N GLU A 71 10.28 0.41 -7.26
CA GLU A 71 10.62 -0.76 -8.07
C GLU A 71 11.96 -1.37 -7.64
N GLU A 72 13.01 -0.54 -7.54
CA GLU A 72 14.33 -0.98 -7.05
C GLU A 72 14.25 -1.54 -5.62
N LEU A 73 13.55 -0.84 -4.72
CA LEU A 73 13.40 -1.29 -3.34
C LEU A 73 12.60 -2.59 -3.23
N ALA A 74 11.57 -2.78 -4.05
CA ALA A 74 10.73 -3.97 -4.04
C ALA A 74 11.52 -5.23 -4.44
N GLN A 75 12.60 -5.09 -5.19
CA GLN A 75 13.49 -6.21 -5.55
C GLN A 75 14.61 -6.45 -4.52
N ALA A 76 14.84 -5.50 -3.61
CA ALA A 76 15.91 -5.57 -2.63
C ALA A 76 15.64 -6.60 -1.51
N GLU A 77 16.71 -7.23 -1.03
CA GLU A 77 16.64 -8.22 0.07
C GLU A 77 16.05 -7.65 1.37
N ILE A 78 16.15 -6.32 1.58
CA ILE A 78 15.61 -5.65 2.77
C ILE A 78 14.08 -5.74 2.85
N PHE A 79 13.38 -6.09 1.76
CA PHE A 79 11.93 -6.29 1.73
C PHE A 79 11.50 -7.71 2.13
N ALA A 80 12.40 -8.70 2.04
CA ALA A 80 12.09 -10.11 2.34
C ALA A 80 11.59 -10.38 3.78
N PRO A 81 12.09 -9.71 4.83
CA PRO A 81 11.60 -9.89 6.18
C PRO A 81 10.41 -8.98 6.55
N LEU A 82 10.03 -8.02 5.70
CA LEU A 82 9.04 -7.01 6.06
C LEU A 82 7.65 -7.60 6.32
N ARG A 83 7.05 -7.11 7.40
CA ARG A 83 5.65 -7.32 7.80
C ARG A 83 4.85 -6.04 7.65
N GLU A 84 5.47 -4.88 7.82
CA GLU A 84 4.80 -3.60 7.67
C GLU A 84 5.61 -2.63 6.81
N LEU A 85 4.94 -2.06 5.81
CA LEU A 85 5.52 -1.08 4.90
C LEU A 85 4.62 0.16 4.83
N TRP A 86 5.19 1.28 5.25
CA TRP A 86 4.50 2.56 5.34
C TRP A 86 5.07 3.53 4.31
N LEU A 87 4.34 3.74 3.22
CA LEU A 87 4.75 4.55 2.06
C LEU A 87 3.92 5.82 1.89
N TYR A 88 3.18 6.23 2.90
CA TYR A 88 2.27 7.34 2.77
C TYR A 88 2.96 8.68 2.51
N GLU A 89 2.28 9.63 1.87
CA GLU A 89 2.87 10.94 1.48
C GLU A 89 4.16 10.79 0.65
N ASN A 90 4.10 9.93 -0.37
CA ASN A 90 5.11 9.85 -1.42
C ASN A 90 4.51 10.25 -2.77
N ARG A 91 5.14 9.85 -3.87
CA ARG A 91 4.68 10.10 -5.24
C ARG A 91 4.64 8.79 -6.03
N VAL A 92 4.33 7.69 -5.36
CA VAL A 92 4.16 6.36 -5.95
C VAL A 92 2.86 6.37 -6.76
N GLY A 93 2.93 5.95 -8.01
CA GLY A 93 1.83 5.72 -8.93
C GLY A 93 1.58 4.23 -9.15
N ASP A 94 1.03 3.90 -10.32
CA ASP A 94 0.59 2.54 -10.63
C ASP A 94 1.78 1.60 -10.84
N GLU A 95 2.84 2.05 -11.51
CA GLU A 95 4.03 1.25 -11.78
C GLU A 95 4.75 0.84 -10.50
N GLY A 96 4.80 1.69 -9.47
CA GLY A 96 5.34 1.32 -8.17
C GLY A 96 4.45 0.33 -7.41
N ALA A 97 3.12 0.44 -7.55
CA ALA A 97 2.19 -0.54 -6.99
C ALA A 97 2.30 -1.90 -7.69
N VAL A 98 2.46 -1.91 -9.02
CA VAL A 98 2.76 -3.11 -9.82
C VAL A 98 4.05 -3.76 -9.35
N ALA A 99 5.13 -2.99 -9.17
CA ALA A 99 6.40 -3.53 -8.72
C ALA A 99 6.31 -4.20 -7.32
N LEU A 100 5.49 -3.66 -6.42
CA LEU A 100 5.17 -4.33 -5.15
C LEU A 100 4.37 -5.61 -5.37
N ALA A 101 3.35 -5.57 -6.22
CA ALA A 101 2.49 -6.72 -6.51
C ALA A 101 3.24 -7.90 -7.14
N GLU A 102 4.24 -7.61 -7.98
CA GLU A 102 5.05 -8.61 -8.68
C GLU A 102 6.32 -9.02 -7.91
N SER A 103 6.64 -8.35 -6.81
CA SER A 103 7.84 -8.66 -6.03
C SER A 103 7.73 -10.00 -5.32
N GLU A 104 8.69 -10.88 -5.59
CA GLU A 104 8.88 -12.15 -4.87
C GLU A 104 9.43 -11.97 -3.45
N ARG A 105 9.78 -10.74 -3.05
CA ARG A 105 10.36 -10.44 -1.74
C ARG A 105 9.29 -10.13 -0.70
N VAL A 106 8.18 -9.49 -1.06
CA VAL A 106 7.16 -9.01 -0.10
C VAL A 106 6.19 -10.08 0.43
N THR A 107 6.61 -11.36 0.45
CA THR A 107 5.75 -12.51 0.79
C THR A 107 5.25 -12.55 2.24
N LYS A 108 5.89 -11.79 3.15
CA LYS A 108 5.54 -11.73 4.58
C LYS A 108 4.74 -10.50 4.97
N LEU A 109 4.45 -9.62 4.02
CA LEU A 109 3.82 -8.33 4.29
C LEU A 109 2.38 -8.54 4.80
N ARG A 110 2.07 -7.89 5.94
CA ARG A 110 0.76 -7.88 6.60
C ARG A 110 0.12 -6.51 6.57
N TYR A 111 0.91 -5.44 6.53
CA TYR A 111 0.43 -4.07 6.47
C TYR A 111 1.10 -3.31 5.33
N LEU A 112 0.29 -2.73 4.45
CA LEU A 112 0.76 -1.85 3.37
C LEU A 112 -0.07 -0.57 3.39
N SER A 113 0.58 0.57 3.63
CA SER A 113 -0.04 1.89 3.46
C SER A 113 0.57 2.64 2.29
N LEU A 114 -0.26 2.91 1.30
CA LEU A 114 -0.02 3.80 0.16
C LEU A 114 -0.86 5.08 0.29
N TYR A 115 -1.27 5.44 1.52
CA TYR A 115 -2.05 6.66 1.80
C TYR A 115 -1.46 7.90 1.12
N THR A 116 -2.31 8.72 0.51
CA THR A 116 -1.93 9.95 -0.19
C THR A 116 -0.77 9.80 -1.17
N ASN A 117 -0.93 8.88 -2.12
CA ASN A 117 -0.05 8.67 -3.27
C ASN A 117 -0.80 8.98 -4.59
N ARG A 118 -0.44 8.32 -5.70
CA ARG A 118 -1.01 8.54 -7.04
C ARG A 118 -1.52 7.25 -7.66
N VAL A 119 -1.78 6.23 -6.86
CA VAL A 119 -2.30 4.93 -7.32
C VAL A 119 -3.69 5.14 -7.91
N SER A 120 -3.93 4.56 -9.07
CA SER A 120 -5.20 4.56 -9.77
C SER A 120 -5.80 3.15 -9.81
N ASP A 121 -6.74 2.93 -10.72
CA ASP A 121 -7.30 1.60 -10.93
C ASP A 121 -6.25 0.58 -11.35
N ASP A 122 -5.27 0.94 -12.19
CA ASP A 122 -4.28 -0.02 -12.68
C ASP A 122 -3.42 -0.58 -11.54
N GLY A 123 -2.92 0.28 -10.65
CA GLY A 123 -2.16 -0.17 -9.47
C GLY A 123 -3.03 -0.94 -8.47
N ALA A 124 -4.28 -0.54 -8.26
CA ALA A 124 -5.20 -1.27 -7.38
C ALA A 124 -5.52 -2.67 -7.92
N VAL A 125 -5.70 -2.83 -9.24
CA VAL A 125 -5.87 -4.13 -9.91
C VAL A 125 -4.63 -5.00 -9.69
N ALA A 126 -3.44 -4.46 -9.92
CA ALA A 126 -2.19 -5.21 -9.71
C ALA A 126 -2.06 -5.71 -8.27
N LEU A 127 -2.32 -4.85 -7.27
CA LEU A 127 -2.31 -5.25 -5.86
C LEU A 127 -3.36 -6.32 -5.55
N ALA A 128 -4.54 -6.25 -6.17
CA ALA A 128 -5.60 -7.25 -6.02
C ALA A 128 -5.22 -8.61 -6.62
N GLU A 129 -4.41 -8.64 -7.68
CA GLU A 129 -4.03 -9.87 -8.39
C GLU A 129 -2.71 -10.49 -7.89
N SER A 130 -2.01 -9.82 -6.96
CA SER A 130 -0.73 -10.28 -6.42
C SER A 130 -0.82 -11.60 -5.64
N ASP A 131 -0.01 -12.58 -6.05
CA ASP A 131 0.17 -13.84 -5.31
C ASP A 131 1.03 -13.67 -4.05
N THR A 132 1.95 -12.71 -4.05
CA THR A 132 2.94 -12.51 -2.98
C THR A 132 2.36 -11.71 -1.81
N LEU A 133 1.34 -10.88 -2.05
CA LEU A 133 0.60 -10.16 -1.01
C LEU A 133 -0.54 -10.97 -0.35
N SER A 134 -0.57 -12.30 -0.52
CA SER A 134 -1.62 -13.16 0.03
C SER A 134 -1.71 -13.17 1.58
N ASN A 135 -0.65 -12.73 2.28
CA ASN A 135 -0.63 -12.58 3.74
C ASN A 135 -1.09 -11.19 4.23
N LEU A 136 -1.45 -10.28 3.33
CA LEU A 136 -1.81 -8.92 3.69
C LEU A 136 -3.10 -8.89 4.52
N GLU A 137 -3.05 -8.21 5.65
CA GLU A 137 -4.18 -8.04 6.58
C GLU A 137 -4.76 -6.62 6.52
N THR A 138 -3.92 -5.63 6.22
CA THR A 138 -4.34 -4.23 6.08
C THR A 138 -3.77 -3.63 4.80
N LEU A 139 -4.65 -3.06 3.99
CA LEU A 139 -4.32 -2.30 2.80
C LEU A 139 -4.94 -0.91 2.91
N ASP A 140 -4.10 0.11 2.91
CA ASP A 140 -4.55 1.50 2.90
C ASP A 140 -4.19 2.18 1.58
N LEU A 141 -5.24 2.42 0.78
CA LEU A 141 -5.20 3.14 -0.49
C LEU A 141 -5.91 4.49 -0.38
N SER A 142 -6.12 5.03 0.82
CA SER A 142 -6.88 6.27 0.97
C SER A 142 -6.15 7.47 0.34
N PHE A 143 -6.89 8.46 -0.12
CA PHE A 143 -6.36 9.65 -0.80
C PHE A 143 -5.56 9.31 -2.06
N ASN A 144 -6.04 8.36 -2.86
CA ASN A 144 -5.48 8.01 -4.16
C ASN A 144 -6.49 8.35 -5.27
N ARG A 145 -6.45 7.64 -6.39
CA ARG A 145 -7.30 7.84 -7.57
C ARG A 145 -8.02 6.55 -7.97
N VAL A 146 -8.24 5.65 -7.01
CA VAL A 146 -8.92 4.37 -7.24
C VAL A 146 -10.39 4.65 -7.57
N GLY A 147 -10.86 4.16 -8.70
CA GLY A 147 -12.24 4.23 -9.14
C GLY A 147 -12.95 2.88 -9.04
N ASP A 148 -14.05 2.76 -9.78
CA ASP A 148 -14.88 1.54 -9.79
C ASP A 148 -14.09 0.31 -10.23
N ARG A 149 -13.24 0.42 -11.26
CA ARG A 149 -12.51 -0.75 -11.78
C ARG A 149 -11.56 -1.32 -10.74
N GLY A 150 -10.80 -0.47 -10.03
CA GLY A 150 -9.91 -0.90 -8.96
C GLY A 150 -10.67 -1.43 -7.75
N ALA A 151 -11.76 -0.79 -7.35
CA ALA A 151 -12.63 -1.27 -6.26
C ALA A 151 -13.25 -2.64 -6.56
N VAL A 152 -13.74 -2.84 -7.79
CA VAL A 152 -14.26 -4.14 -8.27
C VAL A 152 -13.17 -5.21 -8.23
N ALA A 153 -11.95 -4.89 -8.67
CA ALA A 153 -10.84 -5.83 -8.63
C ALA A 153 -10.48 -6.22 -7.19
N LEU A 154 -10.37 -5.25 -6.27
CA LEU A 154 -10.11 -5.51 -4.85
C LEU A 154 -11.21 -6.39 -4.23
N ALA A 155 -12.49 -6.08 -4.46
CA ALA A 155 -13.62 -6.87 -3.98
C ALA A 155 -13.62 -8.32 -4.49
N ASN A 156 -13.06 -8.58 -5.67
CA ASN A 156 -13.04 -9.89 -6.34
C ASN A 156 -11.68 -10.59 -6.36
N SER A 157 -10.64 -10.00 -5.74
CA SER A 157 -9.24 -10.43 -5.78
C SER A 157 -9.06 -11.95 -5.72
N GLY A 158 -9.68 -12.61 -4.73
CA GLY A 158 -9.48 -14.03 -4.47
C GLY A 158 -8.07 -14.41 -4.00
N LYS A 159 -7.10 -13.48 -4.04
CA LYS A 159 -5.72 -13.62 -3.55
C LYS A 159 -5.57 -13.02 -2.15
N LEU A 160 -6.18 -11.87 -1.91
CA LEU A 160 -6.17 -11.13 -0.63
C LEU A 160 -7.11 -11.75 0.43
N LYS A 161 -7.05 -13.07 0.62
CA LYS A 161 -7.99 -13.81 1.48
C LYS A 161 -7.86 -13.47 2.97
N ASN A 162 -6.70 -12.98 3.38
CA ASN A 162 -6.40 -12.61 4.77
C ASN A 162 -6.66 -11.13 5.07
N LEU A 163 -7.11 -10.35 4.08
CA LEU A 163 -7.34 -8.93 4.24
C LEU A 163 -8.51 -8.67 5.19
N LYS A 164 -8.23 -8.03 6.31
CA LYS A 164 -9.18 -7.69 7.38
C LYS A 164 -9.62 -6.23 7.31
N THR A 165 -8.72 -5.34 6.90
CA THR A 165 -8.97 -3.90 6.86
C THR A 165 -8.62 -3.36 5.48
N LEU A 166 -9.59 -2.73 4.82
CA LEU A 166 -9.41 -2.06 3.54
C LEU A 166 -9.82 -0.58 3.68
N HIS A 167 -8.85 0.31 3.45
CA HIS A 167 -9.11 1.74 3.40
C HIS A 167 -9.09 2.26 1.96
N LEU A 168 -10.21 2.83 1.55
CA LEU A 168 -10.43 3.47 0.25
C LEU A 168 -11.00 4.88 0.45
N ASP A 169 -10.82 5.51 1.61
CA ASP A 169 -11.30 6.87 1.86
C ASP A 169 -10.70 7.86 0.84
N ALA A 170 -11.44 8.92 0.47
CA ALA A 170 -10.98 9.96 -0.44
C ALA A 170 -10.45 9.44 -1.79
N ASN A 171 -11.21 8.54 -2.42
CA ASN A 171 -10.94 8.01 -3.75
C ASN A 171 -12.09 8.40 -4.73
N ARG A 172 -12.22 7.68 -5.84
CA ARG A 172 -13.20 7.92 -6.90
C ARG A 172 -14.16 6.73 -7.05
N VAL A 173 -14.38 5.98 -5.98
CA VAL A 173 -15.29 4.82 -5.99
C VAL A 173 -16.72 5.33 -6.14
N GLY A 174 -17.38 4.90 -7.21
CA GLY A 174 -18.77 5.19 -7.54
C GLY A 174 -19.68 3.97 -7.34
N TYR A 175 -20.79 3.96 -8.06
CA TYR A 175 -21.85 2.96 -7.92
C TYR A 175 -21.35 1.52 -8.10
N GLU A 176 -20.63 1.22 -9.19
CA GLU A 176 -20.23 -0.16 -9.49
C GLU A 176 -19.18 -0.68 -8.50
N GLY A 177 -18.27 0.19 -8.05
CA GLY A 177 -17.30 -0.15 -7.00
C GLY A 177 -17.99 -0.41 -5.66
N MET A 178 -18.94 0.44 -5.26
CA MET A 178 -19.73 0.23 -4.04
C MET A 178 -20.53 -1.07 -4.08
N LYS A 179 -21.20 -1.35 -5.20
CA LYS A 179 -21.95 -2.59 -5.42
C LYS A 179 -21.07 -3.83 -5.30
N ALA A 180 -19.86 -3.79 -5.84
CA ALA A 180 -18.91 -4.89 -5.69
C ALA A 180 -18.41 -5.05 -4.25
N LEU A 181 -18.05 -3.94 -3.59
CA LEU A 181 -17.59 -3.92 -2.20
C LEU A 181 -18.68 -4.32 -1.20
N ALA A 182 -19.96 -4.07 -1.52
CA ALA A 182 -21.09 -4.47 -0.67
C ALA A 182 -21.10 -5.97 -0.39
N ASN A 183 -20.69 -6.78 -1.37
CA ASN A 183 -20.59 -8.23 -1.21
C ASN A 183 -19.15 -8.73 -1.05
N ALA A 184 -18.14 -8.01 -1.56
CA ALA A 184 -16.70 -8.29 -1.47
C ALA A 184 -16.34 -9.80 -1.48
N PRO A 185 -16.84 -10.60 -2.44
CA PRO A 185 -16.78 -12.07 -2.37
C PRO A 185 -15.36 -12.62 -2.30
N GLY A 186 -14.37 -11.89 -2.84
CA GLY A 186 -12.96 -12.26 -2.83
C GLY A 186 -12.21 -11.98 -1.51
N LEU A 187 -12.84 -11.29 -0.55
CA LEU A 187 -12.21 -10.83 0.70
C LEU A 187 -12.84 -11.46 1.96
N PRO A 188 -12.88 -12.79 2.12
CA PRO A 188 -13.68 -13.46 3.16
C PRO A 188 -13.34 -13.08 4.60
N ALA A 189 -12.12 -12.59 4.87
CA ALA A 189 -11.69 -12.15 6.20
C ALA A 189 -11.93 -10.66 6.49
N LEU A 190 -12.54 -9.91 5.56
CA LEU A 190 -12.73 -8.47 5.71
C LEU A 190 -13.68 -8.19 6.89
N CYS A 191 -13.19 -7.38 7.83
CA CYS A 191 -13.88 -6.93 9.04
C CYS A 191 -14.06 -5.41 9.09
N GLU A 192 -13.23 -4.66 8.36
CA GLU A 192 -13.22 -3.21 8.37
C GLU A 192 -13.14 -2.65 6.94
N LEU A 193 -14.11 -1.82 6.57
CA LEU A 193 -14.16 -1.16 5.27
C LEU A 193 -14.40 0.33 5.42
N HIS A 194 -13.53 1.13 4.80
CA HIS A 194 -13.62 2.59 4.82
C HIS A 194 -13.72 3.17 3.42
N LEU A 195 -14.74 3.99 3.20
CA LEU A 195 -15.14 4.57 1.92
C LEU A 195 -15.62 6.02 2.02
N LYS A 196 -15.30 6.74 3.11
CA LYS A 196 -15.64 8.16 3.23
C LYS A 196 -14.98 8.97 2.12
N TYR A 197 -15.57 10.11 1.80
CA TYR A 197 -15.10 11.05 0.79
C TYR A 197 -14.91 10.46 -0.61
N ASN A 198 -15.74 9.48 -0.99
CA ASN A 198 -15.79 8.93 -2.36
C ASN A 198 -16.86 9.61 -3.22
N LEU A 199 -16.96 9.22 -4.49
CA LEU A 199 -18.01 9.66 -5.40
C LEU A 199 -19.31 8.90 -5.09
N ILE A 200 -19.91 9.19 -3.92
CA ILE A 200 -21.06 8.42 -3.44
C ILE A 200 -22.27 8.67 -4.34
N ASP A 201 -22.64 7.63 -5.09
CA ASP A 201 -23.94 7.53 -5.75
C ASP A 201 -25.00 7.13 -4.71
N PRO A 202 -26.17 7.82 -4.65
CA PRO A 202 -27.21 7.49 -3.69
C PRO A 202 -27.67 6.03 -3.75
N GLY A 203 -27.82 5.46 -4.94
CA GLY A 203 -28.20 4.05 -5.10
C GLY A 203 -27.08 3.10 -4.66
N GLY A 204 -25.83 3.52 -4.82
CA GLY A 204 -24.67 2.78 -4.31
C GLY A 204 -24.70 2.71 -2.79
N LEU A 205 -25.00 3.82 -2.12
CA LEU A 205 -25.12 3.87 -0.66
C LEU A 205 -26.26 3.00 -0.13
N GLU A 206 -27.43 3.05 -0.77
CA GLU A 206 -28.58 2.19 -0.44
C GLU A 206 -28.21 0.71 -0.50
N LEU A 207 -27.54 0.28 -1.58
CA LEU A 207 -27.05 -1.11 -1.71
C LEU A 207 -26.08 -1.50 -0.59
N MET A 208 -25.22 -0.57 -0.15
CA MET A 208 -24.31 -0.84 0.95
C MET A 208 -25.04 -0.99 2.29
N GLN A 209 -26.07 -0.17 2.54
CA GLN A 209 -26.89 -0.24 3.76
C GLN A 209 -27.72 -1.54 3.83
N GLU A 210 -28.24 -1.99 2.69
CA GLU A 210 -28.99 -3.25 2.59
C GLU A 210 -28.09 -4.51 2.63
N SER A 211 -26.77 -4.34 2.53
CA SER A 211 -25.84 -5.48 2.56
C SER A 211 -25.74 -6.09 3.95
N ASN A 212 -26.29 -7.31 4.09
CA ASN A 212 -26.11 -8.15 5.28
C ASN A 212 -24.63 -8.36 5.64
N ARG A 213 -23.76 -8.42 4.63
CA ARG A 213 -22.33 -8.61 4.86
C ARG A 213 -21.70 -7.37 5.47
N LEU A 214 -22.01 -6.18 4.97
CA LEU A 214 -21.46 -4.94 5.53
C LEU A 214 -21.96 -4.70 6.95
N ASN A 215 -23.23 -5.04 7.23
CA ASN A 215 -23.81 -4.99 8.56
C ASN A 215 -23.14 -5.97 9.55
N SER A 216 -22.38 -6.97 9.06
CA SER A 216 -21.59 -7.88 9.89
C SER A 216 -20.15 -7.43 10.12
N LEU A 217 -19.70 -6.36 9.45
CA LEU A 217 -18.36 -5.80 9.66
C LEU A 217 -18.27 -5.16 11.05
N SER A 218 -17.11 -5.31 11.69
CA SER A 218 -16.81 -4.62 12.95
C SER A 218 -16.78 -3.11 12.77
N VAL A 219 -16.29 -2.63 11.61
CA VAL A 219 -16.22 -1.22 11.27
C VAL A 219 -16.60 -1.01 9.81
N PHE A 220 -17.67 -0.25 9.57
CA PHE A 220 -17.98 0.25 8.24
C PHE A 220 -18.09 1.77 8.31
N LYS A 221 -17.30 2.48 7.50
CA LYS A 221 -17.30 3.94 7.41
C LYS A 221 -17.57 4.37 5.98
N SER A 222 -18.72 4.99 5.76
CA SER A 222 -19.08 5.69 4.52
C SER A 222 -19.61 7.09 4.86
N ASP A 223 -19.76 7.96 3.86
CA ASP A 223 -20.52 9.19 4.05
C ASP A 223 -22.02 8.86 3.99
N CYS A 224 -22.51 8.12 4.99
CA CYS A 224 -23.93 8.20 5.29
C CYS A 224 -24.21 9.60 5.85
N PRO A 225 -25.27 10.30 5.40
CA PRO A 225 -25.79 11.39 6.22
C PRO A 225 -26.07 10.81 7.61
N SER A 226 -25.56 11.44 8.68
CA SER A 226 -26.09 11.13 10.00
C SER A 226 -27.58 11.41 9.95
N GLU A 227 -28.39 10.49 10.47
CA GLU A 227 -29.76 10.83 10.85
C GLU A 227 -29.67 11.80 12.02
N ASP A 228 -29.51 13.09 11.73
CA ASP A 228 -29.79 14.21 12.64
C ASP A 228 -30.97 15.02 12.10
#